data_AF-A0AAU2V313-F1
#
_entry.id   AF-A0AAU2V313-F1
#
_cell.length_a   1.000
_cell.length_b   1.000
_cell.length_c   1.000
_cell.angle_alpha   90.00
_cell.angle_beta   90.00
_cell.angle_gamma   90.00
#
_symmetry.space_group_name_H-M   'P 1'
#
loop_
_entity.id
_entity.type
_entity.pdbx_description
1 polymer ?
#
loop_
_entity_poly.entity_id
_entity_poly.type
_entity_poly.pdbx_seq_one_letter_code
_entity_poly.pdbx_strand_id
1 'polypeptide(L)'
;MYEPIRTKSVHSTVAADSARIPHRSREEELDIQLAGHLSALLAVTDELGLSEAGDAIARQVARLRGGLPPVRHAGLSRADAGTLHTRAHALAGRALLVAASRADTAAAILAAERMDAHAAACALTAAS
;
A
#
# COMPACT_ATOMS: atom_id res chain seq x y z
N MET A 1 25.71 -29.40 -54.31
CA MET A 1 25.14 -28.09 -53.97
C MET A 1 23.67 -28.29 -53.69
N TYR A 2 23.26 -28.34 -52.42
CA TYR A 2 21.86 -28.46 -52.04
C TYR A 2 21.31 -27.05 -51.87
N GLU A 3 20.29 -26.66 -52.65
CA GLU A 3 19.61 -25.39 -52.43
C GLU A 3 18.69 -25.51 -51.21
N PRO A 4 18.73 -24.56 -50.25
CA PRO A 4 17.77 -24.54 -49.17
C PRO A 4 16.40 -24.12 -49.68
N ILE A 5 15.39 -24.91 -49.34
CA ILE A 5 13.97 -24.65 -49.62
C ILE A 5 13.59 -23.29 -49.00
N ARG A 6 13.23 -22.30 -49.82
CA ARG A 6 12.48 -21.11 -49.38
C ARG A 6 11.08 -21.53 -48.95
N THR A 7 10.92 -21.90 -47.69
CA THR A 7 9.60 -21.94 -47.08
C THR A 7 9.25 -20.53 -46.63
N LYS A 8 8.14 -19.98 -47.16
CA LYS A 8 7.43 -18.88 -46.51
C LYS A 8 7.09 -19.38 -45.11
N SER A 9 7.69 -18.81 -44.07
CA SER A 9 7.19 -19.01 -42.71
C SER A 9 5.88 -18.24 -42.58
N VAL A 10 4.80 -18.94 -42.90
CA VAL A 10 3.44 -18.57 -42.56
C VAL A 10 3.30 -18.91 -41.07
N HIS A 11 3.68 -17.98 -40.20
CA HIS A 11 3.25 -17.96 -38.80
C HIS A 11 2.67 -16.57 -38.50
N SER A 12 1.61 -16.25 -39.23
CA SER A 12 0.55 -15.39 -38.73
C SER A 12 -0.45 -16.31 -38.03
N THR A 13 -0.24 -16.57 -36.74
CA THR A 13 -1.20 -17.24 -35.82
C THR A 13 -0.67 -17.14 -34.39
N VAL A 14 -0.67 -15.93 -33.82
CA VAL A 14 -1.32 -15.61 -32.53
C VAL A 14 -1.71 -14.11 -32.56
N ALA A 15 -2.56 -13.76 -33.53
CA ALA A 15 -3.58 -12.73 -33.33
C ALA A 15 -4.83 -13.40 -32.71
N ALA A 16 -4.58 -14.30 -31.76
CA ALA A 16 -5.54 -15.12 -31.05
C ALA A 16 -5.08 -15.24 -29.58
N ASP A 17 -4.63 -14.13 -29.01
CA ASP A 17 -4.87 -13.85 -27.61
C ASP A 17 -4.68 -12.36 -27.37
N SER A 18 -5.65 -11.59 -27.83
CA SER A 18 -6.25 -10.61 -26.92
C SER A 18 -7.00 -11.35 -25.80
N ALA A 19 -6.39 -12.37 -25.17
CA ALA A 19 -6.52 -12.58 -23.75
C ALA A 19 -6.11 -11.24 -23.16
N ARG A 20 -7.11 -10.38 -23.02
CA ARG A 20 -7.04 -9.16 -22.27
C ARG A 20 -6.55 -9.60 -20.90
N ILE A 21 -5.24 -9.60 -20.70
CA ILE A 21 -4.65 -9.46 -19.39
C ILE A 21 -5.51 -8.38 -18.74
N PRO A 22 -6.15 -8.60 -17.59
CA PRO A 22 -6.94 -7.58 -16.94
C PRO A 22 -6.00 -6.41 -16.66
N HIS A 23 -5.93 -5.46 -17.58
CA HIS A 23 -5.17 -4.24 -17.43
C HIS A 23 -5.98 -3.43 -16.43
N ARG A 24 -5.67 -3.61 -15.14
CA ARG A 24 -6.13 -2.66 -14.14
C ARG A 24 -5.66 -1.28 -14.57
N SER A 25 -6.52 -0.30 -14.46
CA SER A 25 -6.13 1.08 -14.63
C SER A 25 -5.05 1.42 -13.60
N ARG A 26 -4.16 2.35 -13.96
CA ARG A 26 -3.15 2.89 -13.05
C ARG A 26 -3.78 3.37 -11.73
N GLU A 27 -4.99 3.92 -11.82
CA GLU A 27 -5.76 4.37 -10.67
C GLU A 27 -6.12 3.23 -9.71
N GLU A 28 -6.65 2.12 -10.25
CA GLU A 28 -6.95 0.93 -9.45
C GLU A 28 -5.68 0.33 -8.83
N GLU A 29 -4.57 0.32 -9.56
CA GLU A 29 -3.28 -0.14 -9.03
C GLU A 29 -2.80 0.72 -7.85
N LEU A 30 -2.98 2.04 -7.94
CA LEU A 30 -2.64 2.97 -6.86
C LEU A 30 -3.57 2.79 -5.66
N ASP A 31 -4.88 2.56 -5.87
CA ASP A 31 -5.83 2.27 -4.79
C ASP A 31 -5.46 1.00 -4.03
N ILE A 32 -5.04 -0.04 -4.76
CA ILE A 32 -4.57 -1.30 -4.16
C ILE A 32 -3.30 -1.09 -3.35
N GLN A 33 -2.32 -0.37 -3.91
CA GLN A 33 -1.07 -0.05 -3.21
C GLN A 33 -1.33 0.79 -1.96
N LEU A 34 -2.18 1.80 -2.07
CA LEU A 34 -2.54 2.68 -0.96
C LEU A 34 -3.26 1.92 0.14
N ALA A 35 -4.27 1.11 -0.21
CA ALA A 35 -4.96 0.25 0.74
C ALA A 35 -4.00 -0.74 1.41
N GLY A 36 -3.03 -1.28 0.68
CA GLY A 36 -1.98 -2.15 1.22
C GLY A 36 -1.10 -1.45 2.25
N HIS A 37 -0.57 -0.27 1.93
CA HIS A 37 0.26 0.51 2.85
C HIS A 37 -0.51 0.97 4.09
N LEU A 38 -1.75 1.43 3.93
CA LEU A 38 -2.61 1.83 5.05
C LEU A 38 -3.00 0.63 5.93
N SER A 39 -3.22 -0.54 5.35
CA SER A 39 -3.49 -1.76 6.14
C SER A 39 -2.27 -2.19 6.96
N ALA A 40 -1.07 -2.09 6.37
CA ALA A 40 0.17 -2.35 7.09
C ALA A 40 0.43 -1.32 8.19
N LEU A 41 0.14 -0.04 7.93
CA LEU A 41 0.20 1.03 8.94
C LEU A 41 -0.77 0.73 10.10
N LEU A 42 -2.03 0.41 9.79
CA LEU A 42 -3.06 0.06 10.75
C LEU A 42 -2.60 -1.06 11.71
N ALA A 43 -2.01 -2.13 11.18
CA ALA A 43 -1.54 -3.24 12.00
C ALA A 43 -0.50 -2.80 13.05
N VAL A 44 0.44 -1.93 12.66
CA VAL A 44 1.47 -1.40 13.58
C VAL A 44 0.87 -0.39 14.56
N THR A 45 -0.07 0.44 14.10
CA THR A 45 -0.80 1.40 14.96
C THR A 45 -1.65 0.68 16.01
N ASP A 46 -2.27 -0.46 15.66
CA ASP A 46 -3.03 -1.30 16.57
C ASP A 46 -2.14 -1.98 17.61
N GLU A 47 -0.96 -2.46 17.20
CA GLU A 47 0.05 -3.02 18.11
C GLU A 47 0.56 -1.98 19.12
N LEU A 48 0.67 -0.71 18.71
CA LEU A 48 1.00 0.41 19.60
C LEU A 48 -0.16 0.83 20.52
N GLY A 49 -1.35 0.24 20.38
CA GLY A 49 -2.53 0.58 21.18
C GLY A 49 -3.17 1.93 20.84
N LEU A 50 -2.82 2.55 19.71
CA LEU A 50 -3.28 3.88 19.30
C LEU A 50 -4.65 3.81 18.62
N SER A 51 -5.67 3.48 19.41
CA SER A 51 -7.01 3.11 18.91
C SER A 51 -7.67 4.16 18.02
N GLU A 52 -7.63 5.44 18.39
CA GLU A 52 -8.24 6.53 17.60
C GLU A 52 -7.56 6.70 16.24
N ALA A 53 -6.22 6.67 16.23
CA ALA A 53 -5.45 6.71 14.99
C ALA A 53 -5.72 5.48 14.13
N GLY A 54 -5.80 4.29 14.74
CA GLY A 54 -6.18 3.06 14.08
C GLY A 54 -7.57 3.13 13.45
N ASP A 55 -8.55 3.70 14.15
CA ASP A 55 -9.91 3.86 13.62
C ASP A 55 -9.96 4.81 12.43
N ALA A 56 -9.18 5.91 12.47
CA ALA A 56 -9.05 6.82 11.34
C ALA A 56 -8.46 6.11 10.10
N ILE A 57 -7.41 5.31 10.29
CA ILE A 57 -6.80 4.52 9.21
C ILE A 57 -7.77 3.44 8.70
N ALA A 58 -8.49 2.75 9.60
CA ALA A 58 -9.45 1.72 9.23
C ALA A 58 -10.59 2.27 8.36
N ARG A 59 -11.11 3.47 8.69
CA ARG A 59 -12.09 4.18 7.85
C ARG A 59 -11.52 4.47 6.46
N GLN A 60 -10.26 4.87 6.39
CA GLN A 60 -9.57 5.12 5.13
C GLN A 60 -9.46 3.87 4.26
N VAL A 61 -9.03 2.76 4.86
CA VAL A 61 -8.92 1.46 4.18
C VAL A 61 -10.28 0.97 3.69
N ALA A 62 -11.32 1.11 4.52
CA ALA A 62 -12.68 0.74 4.14
C ALA A 62 -13.15 1.54 2.92
N ARG A 63 -12.91 2.86 2.87
CA ARG A 63 -13.27 3.68 1.71
C ARG A 63 -12.62 3.17 0.42
N LEU A 64 -11.32 2.85 0.48
CA LEU A 64 -10.57 2.34 -0.69
C LEU A 64 -11.01 0.94 -1.12
N ARG A 65 -11.61 0.16 -0.21
CA ARG A 65 -12.06 -1.22 -0.45
C ARG A 65 -13.56 -1.39 -0.67
N GLY A 66 -14.28 -0.31 -0.98
CA GLY A 66 -15.72 -0.38 -1.25
C GLY A 66 -16.60 -0.48 0.01
N GLY A 67 -16.11 0.03 1.14
CA GLY A 67 -16.86 0.18 2.39
C GLY A 67 -16.71 -0.96 3.39
N LEU A 68 -16.02 -2.06 3.04
CA LEU A 68 -15.81 -3.17 3.96
C LEU A 68 -14.71 -2.83 4.98
N PRO A 69 -15.00 -2.90 6.30
CA PRO A 69 -13.99 -2.63 7.31
C PRO A 69 -12.83 -3.65 7.19
N PRO A 70 -11.57 -3.21 7.36
CA PRO A 70 -10.44 -4.12 7.35
C PRO A 70 -10.50 -5.07 8.57
N VAL A 71 -10.03 -6.30 8.37
CA VAL A 71 -9.78 -7.22 9.48
C VAL A 71 -8.64 -6.64 10.32
N ARG A 72 -8.90 -6.46 11.62
CA ARG A 72 -7.93 -5.96 12.58
C ARG A 72 -7.44 -7.09 13.46
N HIS A 73 -6.13 -7.16 13.62
CA HIS A 73 -5.48 -8.00 14.59
C HIS A 73 -4.28 -7.23 15.09
N ALA A 74 -4.26 -6.87 16.37
CA ALA A 74 -3.07 -6.33 17.00
C ALA A 74 -2.02 -7.45 17.00
N GLY A 75 -1.04 -7.34 16.10
CA GLY A 75 0.12 -8.23 16.12
C GLY A 75 0.83 -8.03 17.46
N LEU A 76 1.26 -9.11 18.10
CA LEU A 76 2.15 -9.03 19.26
C LEU A 76 3.55 -9.42 18.77
N SER A 77 4.13 -8.60 17.89
CA SER A 77 5.49 -8.80 17.36
C SER A 77 6.54 -8.78 18.47
N ARG A 78 6.17 -8.36 19.70
CA ARG A 78 7.06 -8.14 20.86
C ARG A 78 8.18 -7.15 20.55
N ALA A 79 8.04 -6.36 19.50
CA ALA A 79 8.94 -5.25 19.21
C ALA A 79 8.73 -4.16 20.25
N ASP A 80 9.79 -3.44 20.58
CA ASP A 80 9.68 -2.27 21.44
C ASP A 80 8.93 -1.13 20.72
N ALA A 81 8.38 -0.20 21.50
CA ALA A 81 7.59 0.91 20.99
C ALA A 81 8.37 1.80 19.99
N GLY A 82 9.67 2.00 20.19
CA GLY A 82 10.51 2.82 19.30
C GLY A 82 10.67 2.19 17.91
N THR A 83 10.90 0.87 17.87
CA THR A 83 10.93 0.10 16.62
C THR A 83 9.59 0.15 15.89
N LEU A 84 8.48 0.02 16.62
CA LEU A 84 7.13 0.11 16.07
C LEU A 84 6.83 1.50 15.50
N HIS A 85 7.17 2.58 16.23
CA HIS A 85 7.02 3.95 15.73
C HIS A 85 7.86 4.22 14.49
N THR A 86 9.10 3.73 14.44
CA THR A 86 9.96 3.86 13.26
C THR A 86 9.35 3.16 12.04
N ARG A 87 8.84 1.93 12.23
CA ARG A 87 8.16 1.18 11.18
C ARG A 87 6.88 1.89 10.71
N ALA A 88 6.09 2.42 11.64
CA ALA A 88 4.87 3.13 11.34
C ALA A 88 5.15 4.44 10.57
N HIS A 89 6.18 5.19 10.95
CA HIS A 89 6.64 6.38 10.22
C HIS A 89 7.00 6.06 8.77
N ALA A 90 7.79 5.00 8.54
CA ALA A 90 8.16 4.57 7.19
C ALA A 90 6.98 4.05 6.34
N LEU A 91 5.97 3.46 6.99
CA LEU A 91 4.72 3.05 6.31
C LEU A 91 3.86 4.26 5.94
N ALA A 92 3.75 5.25 6.83
CA ALA A 92 3.03 6.49 6.59
C ALA A 92 3.65 7.28 5.43
N GLY A 93 4.99 7.36 5.33
CA GLY A 93 5.66 8.00 4.20
C GLY A 93 5.37 7.31 2.85
N ARG A 94 5.33 5.98 2.81
CA ARG A 94 4.95 5.24 1.59
C ARG A 94 3.49 5.47 1.21
N ALA A 95 2.59 5.45 2.19
CA ALA A 95 1.18 5.76 1.96
C ALA A 95 1.00 7.19 1.43
N LEU A 96 1.74 8.17 1.96
CA LEU A 96 1.73 9.56 1.52
C LEU A 96 2.13 9.70 0.04
N LEU A 97 3.21 9.05 -0.39
CA LEU A 97 3.67 9.09 -1.78
C LEU A 97 2.63 8.52 -2.76
N VAL A 98 2.02 7.40 -2.41
CA VAL A 98 0.99 6.77 -3.25
C VAL A 98 -0.28 7.61 -3.26
N ALA A 99 -0.71 8.14 -2.12
CA ALA A 99 -1.87 9.03 -2.01
C ALA A 99 -1.68 10.31 -2.85
N ALA A 100 -0.51 10.94 -2.80
CA ALA A 100 -0.18 12.09 -3.63
C ALA A 100 -0.21 11.73 -5.13
N SER A 101 0.34 10.57 -5.49
CA SER A 101 0.34 10.08 -6.89
C SER A 101 -1.05 9.77 -7.43
N ARG A 102 -1.97 9.38 -6.55
CA ARG A 102 -3.41 9.15 -6.81
C ARG A 102 -4.22 10.44 -6.83
N ALA A 103 -3.67 11.54 -6.30
CA ALA A 103 -4.38 12.76 -5.93
C ALA A 103 -5.50 12.54 -4.88
N ASP A 104 -5.35 11.52 -4.01
CA ASP A 104 -6.23 11.35 -2.86
C ASP A 104 -5.76 12.24 -1.71
N THR A 105 -6.26 13.48 -1.68
CA THR A 105 -5.90 14.48 -0.67
C THR A 105 -6.26 14.03 0.75
N ALA A 106 -7.38 13.34 0.94
CA ALA A 106 -7.79 12.86 2.26
C ALA A 106 -6.81 11.82 2.79
N ALA A 107 -6.33 10.91 1.93
CA ALA A 107 -5.30 9.95 2.28
C ALA A 107 -3.94 10.58 2.51
N ALA A 108 -3.59 11.59 1.71
CA ALA A 108 -2.34 12.30 1.87
C ALA A 108 -2.28 13.03 3.23
N ILE A 109 -3.35 13.76 3.60
CA ILE A 109 -3.42 14.46 4.90
C ILE A 109 -3.31 13.46 6.05
N LEU A 110 -4.12 12.40 6.03
CA LEU A 110 -4.07 11.37 7.08
C LEU A 110 -2.66 10.75 7.20
N ALA A 111 -2.03 10.41 6.08
CA ALA A 111 -0.70 9.82 6.07
C ALA A 111 0.35 10.79 6.62
N ALA A 112 0.29 12.07 6.25
CA ALA A 112 1.19 13.10 6.77
C ALA A 112 1.04 13.27 8.30
N GLU A 113 -0.20 13.43 8.80
CA GLU A 113 -0.45 13.56 10.23
C GLU A 113 0.04 12.34 11.03
N ARG A 114 -0.12 11.13 10.50
CA ARG A 114 0.40 9.91 11.16
C ARG A 114 1.92 9.86 11.11
N MET A 115 2.54 10.25 9.99
CA MET A 115 3.98 10.31 9.85
C MET A 115 4.61 11.26 10.89
N ASP A 116 4.03 12.45 11.07
CA ASP A 116 4.48 13.44 12.05
C ASP A 116 4.28 12.96 13.49
N ALA A 117 3.13 12.36 13.80
CA ALA A 117 2.86 11.80 15.14
C ALA A 117 3.87 10.70 15.51
N HIS A 118 4.21 9.82 14.57
CA HIS A 118 5.23 8.78 14.80
C HIS A 118 6.65 9.34 14.89
N ALA A 119 6.97 10.40 14.13
CA ALA A 119 8.25 11.09 14.27
C ALA A 119 8.41 11.71 15.67
N ALA A 120 7.37 12.38 16.18
CA ALA A 120 7.34 12.93 17.53
C ALA A 120 7.50 11.83 18.60
N ALA A 121 6.80 10.70 18.45
CA ALA A 121 6.91 9.58 19.38
C ALA A 121 8.30 8.92 19.37
N CYS A 122 8.94 8.80 18.21
CA CYS A 122 10.33 8.35 18.10
C CYS A 122 11.29 9.27 18.88
N ALA A 123 11.13 10.59 18.73
CA ALA A 123 11.96 11.56 19.44
C ALA A 123 11.80 11.48 20.97
N LEU A 124 10.58 11.25 21.46
CA LEU A 124 10.31 11.04 22.89
C LEU A 124 10.93 9.75 23.42
N THR A 125 10.84 8.66 22.65
CA THR A 125 11.41 7.35 23.03
C THR A 125 12.94 7.41 23.09
N ALA A 126 13.58 8.16 22.20
CA ALA A 126 15.03 8.33 22.18
C ALA A 126 15.56 9.21 23.33
N ALA A 127 14.71 10.02 23.95
CA ALA A 127 15.06 10.93 25.04
C ALA A 127 14.85 10.32 26.45
N SER A 128 14.25 9.12 26.53
CA SER A 128 13.93 8.41 27.78
C SER A 128 14.97 7.34 28.09
#